data_AF-A0AAD9BZQ6-F1
#
_entry.id   AF-A0AAD9BZQ6-F1
#
_cell.length_a   1.000
_cell.length_b   1.000
_cell.length_c   1.000
_cell.angle_alpha   90.00
_cell.angle_beta   90.00
_cell.angle_gamma   90.00
#
_symmetry.space_group_name_H-M   'P 1'
#
loop_
_entity.id
_entity.type
_entity.pdbx_description
1 polymer ?
#
loop_
_entity_poly.entity_id
_entity_poly.type
_entity_poly.pdbx_seq_one_letter_code
_entity_poly.pdbx_strand_id
1 'polypeptide(L)'
;MAARQALQVHLDLLSQPCRALHILLACTRLPHTVRHVALRRGEHRTPEFTEINPMQKVPVMVLLPAQTGSPVEEQHLMGALSQLQETLDQLESMFLRRQPFLCGDDITVADLLAVCELMQPEGGGRDVLQDRPLLQRWKSRVRAAVGDAFDQAHAVLYALRDRRRAKL
;
A
#
# COMPACT_ATOMS: atom_id res chain seq x y z
N MET A 1 9.50 -36.71 -4.84
CA MET A 1 9.34 -35.27 -5.18
C MET A 1 8.83 -34.55 -3.95
N ALA A 2 9.37 -33.38 -3.61
CA ALA A 2 8.82 -32.59 -2.51
C ALA A 2 7.49 -31.94 -2.93
N ALA A 3 6.50 -31.91 -2.04
CA ALA A 3 5.26 -31.17 -2.28
C ALA A 3 5.59 -29.67 -2.32
N ARG A 4 5.17 -28.96 -3.38
CA ARG A 4 5.22 -27.49 -3.44
C ARG A 4 4.25 -26.94 -2.40
N GLN A 5 4.77 -26.53 -1.25
CA GLN A 5 4.01 -25.71 -0.29
C GLN A 5 3.61 -24.40 -0.99
N ALA A 6 2.32 -24.11 -1.04
CA ALA A 6 1.82 -22.85 -1.58
C ALA A 6 2.14 -21.72 -0.61
N LEU A 7 2.57 -20.58 -1.13
CA LEU A 7 2.95 -19.42 -0.31
C LEU A 7 1.70 -18.82 0.35
N GLN A 8 1.57 -18.87 1.69
CA GLN A 8 0.48 -18.19 2.38
C GLN A 8 0.87 -16.77 2.79
N VAL A 9 0.00 -15.80 2.46
CA VAL A 9 0.24 -14.38 2.74
C VAL A 9 -0.94 -13.80 3.54
N HIS A 10 -0.64 -13.24 4.71
CA HIS A 10 -1.64 -12.61 5.57
C HIS A 10 -1.63 -11.10 5.35
N LEU A 11 -2.77 -10.52 4.91
CA LEU A 11 -2.84 -9.12 4.50
C LEU A 11 -4.17 -8.43 4.81
N ASP A 12 -4.14 -7.10 4.87
CA ASP A 12 -5.31 -6.21 4.76
C ASP A 12 -5.00 -5.20 3.66
N LEU A 13 -5.88 -5.05 2.66
CA LEU A 13 -5.71 -4.05 1.61
C LEU A 13 -5.84 -2.60 2.13
N LEU A 14 -6.22 -2.41 3.40
CA LEU A 14 -6.05 -1.14 4.11
C LEU A 14 -4.58 -0.76 4.36
N SER A 15 -3.66 -1.73 4.45
CA SER A 15 -2.23 -1.49 4.64
C SER A 15 -1.52 -1.27 3.30
N GLN A 16 -0.65 -0.26 3.24
CA GLN A 16 0.07 0.13 2.02
C GLN A 16 1.02 -0.97 1.52
N PRO A 17 1.94 -1.53 2.32
CA PRO A 17 2.78 -2.65 1.88
C PRO A 17 1.98 -3.92 1.54
N CYS A 18 0.76 -4.10 2.06
CA CYS A 18 -0.10 -5.22 1.63
C CYS A 18 -0.51 -5.11 0.16
N ARG A 19 -0.85 -3.90 -0.29
CA ARG A 19 -1.24 -3.66 -1.68
C ARG A 19 -0.05 -3.84 -2.62
N ALA A 20 1.12 -3.33 -2.25
CA ALA A 20 2.34 -3.51 -3.03
C ALA A 20 2.70 -4.99 -3.21
N LEU A 21 2.63 -5.78 -2.13
CA LEU A 21 2.86 -7.22 -2.17
C LEU A 21 1.78 -7.96 -2.97
N HIS A 22 0.50 -7.58 -2.84
CA HIS A 22 -0.59 -8.20 -3.59
C HIS A 22 -0.45 -7.98 -5.10
N ILE A 23 -0.11 -6.76 -5.54
CA ILE A 23 0.16 -6.45 -6.95
C ILE A 23 1.38 -7.24 -7.45
N LEU A 24 2.46 -7.28 -6.67
CA LEU A 24 3.67 -8.05 -7.03
C LEU A 24 3.37 -9.54 -7.23
N LEU A 25 2.58 -10.15 -6.34
CA LEU A 25 2.20 -11.57 -6.42
C LEU A 25 1.26 -11.86 -7.60
N ALA A 26 0.36 -10.93 -7.94
CA ALA A 26 -0.49 -11.02 -9.12
C ALA A 26 0.34 -10.97 -10.42
N CYS A 27 1.24 -9.99 -10.55
CA CYS A 27 2.10 -9.83 -11.72
C CYS A 27 3.08 -10.99 -11.91
N THR A 28 3.68 -11.51 -10.82
CA THR A 28 4.65 -12.62 -10.88
C THR A 28 4.01 -14.01 -11.04
N ARG A 29 2.68 -14.13 -10.93
CA ARG A 29 1.92 -15.39 -11.07
C ARG A 29 2.41 -16.54 -10.15
N LEU A 30 3.04 -16.21 -9.03
CA LEU A 30 3.53 -17.19 -8.06
C LEU A 30 2.34 -17.93 -7.41
N PRO A 31 2.35 -19.27 -7.28
CA PRO A 31 1.29 -20.00 -6.58
C PRO A 31 1.23 -19.63 -5.10
N HIS A 32 0.23 -18.84 -4.72
CA HIS A 32 0.05 -18.29 -3.38
C HIS A 32 -1.42 -18.34 -2.93
N THR A 33 -1.63 -18.28 -1.61
CA THR A 33 -2.95 -18.23 -0.96
C THR A 33 -3.04 -16.98 -0.09
N VAL A 34 -3.99 -16.10 -0.37
CA VAL A 34 -4.23 -14.90 0.43
C VAL A 34 -5.16 -15.23 1.60
N ARG A 35 -4.77 -14.85 2.82
CA ARG A 35 -5.66 -14.81 3.99
C ARG A 35 -5.85 -13.37 4.43
N HIS A 36 -7.09 -12.89 4.33
CA HIS A 36 -7.44 -11.55 4.79
C HIS A 36 -7.47 -11.48 6.32
N VAL A 37 -7.00 -10.36 6.88
CA VAL A 37 -6.93 -10.08 8.33
C VAL A 37 -7.44 -8.67 8.54
N ALA A 38 -8.70 -8.49 8.94
CA ALA A 38 -9.33 -7.16 8.98
C ALA A 38 -8.76 -6.32 10.14
N LEU A 39 -7.85 -5.40 9.82
CA LEU A 39 -7.26 -4.45 10.77
C LEU A 39 -8.35 -3.69 11.54
N ARG A 40 -9.40 -3.30 10.82
CA ARG A 40 -10.56 -2.55 11.37
C ARG A 40 -11.38 -3.31 12.41
N ARG A 41 -11.35 -4.64 12.42
CA ARG A 41 -12.02 -5.47 13.43
C ARG A 41 -11.09 -5.84 14.59
N GLY A 42 -9.85 -5.31 14.60
CA GLY A 42 -8.84 -5.71 15.57
C GLY A 42 -8.35 -7.14 15.38
N GLU A 43 -8.59 -7.79 14.23
CA GLU A 43 -8.17 -9.19 14.01
C GLU A 43 -6.67 -9.36 14.21
N HIS A 44 -5.88 -8.37 13.81
CA HIS A 44 -4.45 -8.30 14.07
C HIS A 44 -4.06 -8.33 15.56
N ARG A 45 -4.97 -8.03 16.48
CA ARG A 45 -4.74 -7.99 17.94
C ARG A 45 -5.34 -9.18 18.69
N THR A 46 -5.99 -10.10 17.98
CA THR A 46 -6.52 -11.34 18.56
C THR A 46 -5.39 -12.23 19.06
N PRO A 47 -5.59 -13.10 20.06
CA PRO A 47 -4.61 -14.12 20.43
C PRO A 47 -4.17 -14.96 19.22
N GLU A 48 -5.12 -15.39 18.39
CA GLU A 48 -4.91 -16.23 17.22
C GLU A 48 -4.05 -15.55 16.14
N PHE A 49 -4.16 -14.22 15.97
CA PHE A 49 -3.22 -13.48 15.13
C PHE A 49 -1.95 -13.05 15.87
N THR A 50 -1.96 -12.97 17.20
CA THR A 50 -0.75 -12.71 18.01
C THR A 50 0.17 -13.94 18.00
N GLU A 51 -0.34 -15.14 17.79
CA GLU A 51 0.46 -16.31 17.42
C GLU A 51 1.06 -16.18 16.01
N ILE A 52 0.22 -15.97 14.99
CA ILE A 52 0.64 -15.80 13.58
C ILE A 52 1.62 -14.63 13.42
N ASN A 53 1.42 -13.58 14.20
CA ASN A 53 2.24 -12.39 14.21
C ASN A 53 2.10 -11.57 15.52
N PRO A 54 3.00 -11.75 16.50
CA PRO A 54 3.03 -10.89 17.70
C PRO A 54 3.19 -9.39 17.37
N MET A 55 3.66 -9.03 16.16
CA MET A 55 3.73 -7.65 15.68
C MET A 55 2.38 -6.98 15.51
N GLN A 56 1.31 -7.78 15.39
CA GLN A 56 -0.04 -7.28 15.16
C GLN A 56 -0.08 -6.33 13.93
N LYS A 57 0.70 -6.64 12.88
CA LYS A 57 0.85 -5.83 11.66
C LYS A 57 0.70 -6.68 10.40
N VAL A 58 0.44 -6.02 9.27
CA VAL A 58 0.30 -6.64 7.95
C VAL A 58 0.94 -5.74 6.88
N PRO A 59 1.51 -6.28 5.79
CA PRO A 59 1.51 -7.69 5.42
C PRO A 59 2.46 -8.47 6.32
N VAL A 60 2.17 -9.76 6.47
CA VAL A 60 3.11 -10.67 7.12
C VAL A 60 3.19 -11.97 6.34
N MET A 61 4.43 -12.33 6.02
CA MET A 61 4.82 -13.59 5.43
C MET A 61 5.51 -14.37 6.56
N VAL A 62 4.82 -15.40 7.05
CA VAL A 62 5.01 -16.01 8.38
C VAL A 62 5.84 -17.29 8.22
N LEU A 63 6.82 -17.65 9.06
CA LEU A 63 6.91 -17.67 10.55
C LEU A 63 7.19 -16.30 11.26
N LEU A 64 7.20 -16.30 12.61
CA LEU A 64 6.51 -15.29 13.46
C LEU A 64 7.35 -14.01 13.90
N PRO A 65 6.79 -12.76 14.04
CA PRO A 65 7.48 -11.44 14.28
C PRO A 65 7.08 -10.56 15.55
N ALA A 66 7.31 -9.21 15.61
CA ALA A 66 7.50 -8.32 16.84
C ALA A 66 6.34 -7.44 17.51
N GLN A 67 6.17 -6.08 17.34
CA GLN A 67 5.10 -5.18 17.98
C GLN A 67 4.82 -3.75 17.29
N THR A 68 4.05 -2.72 17.75
CA THR A 68 2.57 -2.41 18.02
C THR A 68 2.18 -0.92 17.61
N GLY A 69 1.13 -0.19 18.12
CA GLY A 69 0.77 1.23 17.72
C GLY A 69 -0.42 2.04 18.41
N SER A 70 -0.50 3.40 18.18
CA SER A 70 -1.16 4.48 19.01
C SER A 70 -1.85 5.68 18.23
N PRO A 71 -2.55 6.67 18.86
CA PRO A 71 -3.20 7.85 18.19
C PRO A 71 -2.28 9.07 17.85
N VAL A 72 -2.84 10.15 17.25
CA VAL A 72 -2.11 11.27 16.58
C VAL A 72 -2.73 12.66 16.87
N GLU A 73 -1.91 13.72 16.88
CA GLU A 73 -2.26 15.13 17.20
C GLU A 73 -2.21 16.09 15.98
N GLU A 74 -2.78 17.30 16.12
CA GLU A 74 -2.97 18.26 15.02
C GLU A 74 -1.69 19.00 14.57
N GLN A 75 -0.85 19.49 15.50
CA GLN A 75 0.43 20.12 15.14
C GLN A 75 1.36 19.10 14.44
N HIS A 76 1.34 17.86 14.91
CA HIS A 76 2.01 16.72 14.27
C HIS A 76 1.45 16.41 12.88
N LEU A 77 0.14 16.55 12.65
CA LEU A 77 -0.47 16.42 11.32
C LEU A 77 0.00 17.52 10.35
N MET A 78 0.10 18.78 10.78
CA MET A 78 0.59 19.86 9.92
C MET A 78 2.06 19.66 9.54
N GLY A 79 2.92 19.29 10.50
CA GLY A 79 4.32 18.92 10.22
C GLY A 79 4.43 17.75 9.24
N ALA A 80 3.62 16.71 9.42
CA ALA A 80 3.60 15.55 8.52
C ALA A 80 3.14 15.90 7.09
N LEU A 81 2.23 16.87 6.92
CA LEU A 81 1.82 17.35 5.59
C LEU A 81 2.93 18.15 4.89
N SER A 82 3.68 19.00 5.61
CA SER A 82 4.86 19.69 5.06
C SER A 82 5.93 18.67 4.63
N GLN A 83 6.26 17.72 5.52
CA GLN A 83 7.25 16.70 5.21
C GLN A 83 6.84 15.81 4.03
N LEU A 84 5.53 15.54 3.86
CA LEU A 84 5.00 14.84 2.69
C LEU A 84 5.14 15.66 1.40
N GLN A 85 4.94 16.99 1.44
CA GLN A 85 5.18 17.84 0.27
C GLN A 85 6.65 17.78 -0.17
N GLU A 86 7.59 17.97 0.77
CA GLU A 86 9.03 17.83 0.52
C GLU A 86 9.40 16.43 -0.01
N THR A 87 8.79 15.37 0.53
CA THR A 87 8.99 13.98 0.07
C THR A 87 8.51 13.78 -1.37
N LEU A 88 7.40 14.42 -1.75
CA LEU A 88 6.87 14.38 -3.12
C LEU A 88 7.75 15.19 -4.10
N ASP A 89 8.30 16.33 -3.66
CA ASP A 89 9.27 17.11 -4.44
C ASP A 89 10.57 16.32 -4.65
N GLN A 90 11.04 15.61 -3.63
CA GLN A 90 12.19 14.69 -3.74
C GLN A 90 11.90 13.51 -4.67
N LEU A 91 10.71 12.90 -4.58
CA LEU A 91 10.29 11.81 -5.46
C LEU A 91 10.25 12.25 -6.94
N GLU A 92 9.74 13.44 -7.21
CA GLU A 92 9.66 14.01 -8.56
C GLU A 92 11.04 14.45 -9.08
N SER A 93 11.83 15.15 -8.28
CA SER A 93 13.10 15.77 -8.70
C SER A 93 14.34 14.87 -8.65
N MET A 94 14.39 13.87 -7.77
CA MET A 94 15.55 12.97 -7.64
C MET A 94 15.32 11.60 -8.28
N PHE A 95 14.12 11.02 -8.11
CA PHE A 95 13.83 9.67 -8.58
C PHE A 95 13.18 9.68 -9.97
N LEU A 96 11.98 10.28 -10.11
CA LEU A 96 11.23 10.24 -11.36
C LEU A 96 11.82 11.10 -12.49
N ARG A 97 12.35 12.29 -12.18
CA ARG A 97 13.03 13.22 -13.12
C ARG A 97 12.37 13.34 -14.51
N ARG A 98 12.84 12.54 -15.48
CA ARG A 98 12.34 12.48 -16.87
C ARG A 98 12.11 11.04 -17.36
N GLN A 99 12.30 10.05 -16.48
CA GLN A 99 12.15 8.61 -16.75
C GLN A 99 10.69 8.19 -16.52
N PRO A 100 10.21 7.09 -17.14
CA PRO A 100 8.82 6.67 -16.99
C PRO A 100 8.50 6.09 -15.61
N PHE A 101 9.47 5.43 -14.95
CA PHE A 101 9.33 4.80 -13.64
C PHE A 101 10.42 5.27 -12.66
N LEU A 102 10.33 4.92 -11.39
CA LEU A 102 11.25 5.43 -10.34
C LEU A 102 12.69 4.91 -10.47
N CYS A 103 12.91 3.80 -11.17
CA CYS A 103 14.24 3.18 -11.33
C CYS A 103 14.73 3.07 -12.78
N GLY A 104 13.97 3.57 -13.76
CA GLY A 104 14.38 3.61 -15.17
C GLY A 104 13.19 3.52 -16.12
N ASP A 105 13.40 2.79 -17.22
CA ASP A 105 12.43 2.64 -18.31
C ASP A 105 11.35 1.57 -18.06
N ASP A 106 11.62 0.62 -17.16
CA ASP A 106 10.71 -0.46 -16.74
C ASP A 106 10.15 -0.25 -15.33
N ILE A 107 8.97 -0.82 -15.06
CA ILE A 107 8.33 -0.81 -13.74
C ILE A 107 9.07 -1.72 -12.75
N THR A 108 9.24 -1.25 -11.52
CA THR A 108 9.93 -2.00 -10.45
C THR A 108 9.11 -2.12 -9.17
N VAL A 109 9.60 -2.91 -8.21
CA VAL A 109 9.02 -2.99 -6.86
C VAL A 109 9.03 -1.64 -6.12
N ALA A 110 9.95 -0.72 -6.47
CA ALA A 110 9.96 0.63 -5.91
C ALA A 110 8.71 1.42 -6.32
N ASP A 111 8.28 1.29 -7.58
CA ASP A 111 7.04 1.89 -8.08
C ASP A 111 5.80 1.34 -7.37
N LEU A 112 5.76 0.02 -7.13
CA LEU A 112 4.66 -0.64 -6.42
C LEU A 112 4.56 -0.18 -4.96
N LEU A 113 5.69 -0.09 -4.26
CA LEU A 113 5.75 0.40 -2.88
C LEU A 113 5.32 1.88 -2.81
N ALA A 114 5.94 2.74 -3.63
CA ALA A 114 5.66 4.17 -3.62
C ALA A 114 4.21 4.48 -4.02
N VAL A 115 3.66 3.83 -5.06
CA VAL A 115 2.27 4.10 -5.46
C VAL A 115 1.28 3.65 -4.39
N CYS A 116 1.55 2.54 -3.70
CA CYS A 116 0.68 2.07 -2.64
C CYS A 116 0.70 3.00 -1.42
N GLU A 117 1.85 3.58 -1.06
CA GLU A 117 1.90 4.63 -0.03
C GLU A 117 1.13 5.88 -0.46
N LEU A 118 1.37 6.37 -1.68
CA LEU A 118 0.76 7.61 -2.19
C LEU A 118 -0.74 7.50 -2.49
N MET A 119 -1.29 6.30 -2.63
CA MET A 119 -2.73 6.05 -2.69
C MET A 119 -3.42 6.07 -1.32
N GLN A 120 -2.69 5.85 -0.20
CA GLN A 120 -3.29 5.75 1.14
C GLN A 120 -4.14 6.99 1.55
N PRO A 121 -3.72 8.23 1.25
CA PRO A 121 -4.52 9.42 1.55
C PRO A 121 -5.88 9.47 0.82
N GLU A 122 -6.02 8.83 -0.36
CA GLU A 122 -7.28 8.82 -1.10
C GLU A 122 -8.41 8.17 -0.28
N GLY A 123 -8.12 7.09 0.46
CA GLY A 123 -9.06 6.45 1.39
C GLY A 123 -9.44 7.32 2.60
N GLY A 124 -8.67 8.39 2.85
CA GLY A 124 -9.01 9.46 3.78
C GLY A 124 -9.90 10.55 3.16
N GLY A 125 -9.97 10.63 1.83
CA GLY A 125 -10.65 11.67 1.06
C GLY A 125 -9.72 12.69 0.38
N ARG A 126 -8.40 12.55 0.52
CA ARG A 126 -7.38 13.52 0.05
C ARG A 126 -6.55 12.92 -1.08
N ASP A 127 -6.61 13.47 -2.29
CA ASP A 127 -5.61 13.17 -3.32
C ASP A 127 -4.37 14.05 -3.08
N VAL A 128 -3.22 13.43 -2.82
CA VAL A 128 -1.94 14.13 -2.60
C VAL A 128 -1.15 14.39 -3.89
N LEU A 129 -1.66 13.90 -5.03
CA LEU A 129 -1.10 14.08 -6.36
C LEU A 129 -1.92 15.04 -7.23
N GLN A 130 -3.03 15.60 -6.72
CA GLN A 130 -3.97 16.45 -7.49
C GLN A 130 -3.27 17.62 -8.23
N ASP A 131 -2.22 18.20 -7.64
CA ASP A 131 -1.48 19.35 -8.15
C ASP A 131 -0.12 18.96 -8.77
N ARG A 132 0.17 17.65 -8.93
CA ARG A 132 1.48 17.11 -9.34
C ARG A 132 1.41 16.34 -10.66
N PRO A 133 1.39 17.04 -11.82
CA PRO A 133 1.11 16.42 -13.12
C PRO A 133 2.20 15.46 -13.61
N LEU A 134 3.43 15.48 -13.08
CA LEU A 134 4.43 14.45 -13.36
C LEU A 134 4.12 13.15 -12.59
N LEU A 135 3.88 13.24 -11.26
CA LEU A 135 3.46 12.07 -10.47
C LEU A 135 2.11 11.49 -10.92
N GLN A 136 1.15 12.28 -11.38
CA GLN A 136 -0.10 11.77 -11.97
C GLN A 136 0.13 10.92 -13.23
N ARG A 137 1.03 11.37 -14.11
CA ARG A 137 1.39 10.63 -15.33
C ARG A 137 2.18 9.36 -15.00
N TRP A 138 3.01 9.37 -13.94
CA TRP A 138 3.63 8.17 -13.39
C TRP A 138 2.60 7.21 -12.77
N LYS A 139 1.68 7.67 -11.91
CA LYS A 139 0.57 6.85 -11.35
C LYS A 139 -0.23 6.17 -12.47
N SER A 140 -0.49 6.89 -13.56
CA SER A 140 -1.17 6.37 -14.75
C SER A 140 -0.38 5.28 -15.47
N ARG A 141 0.95 5.44 -15.64
CA ARG A 141 1.83 4.41 -16.23
C ARG A 141 1.93 3.17 -15.33
N VAL A 142 2.05 3.35 -14.02
CA VAL A 142 2.10 2.24 -13.05
C VAL A 142 0.79 1.44 -13.06
N ARG A 143 -0.37 2.12 -13.08
CA ARG A 143 -1.68 1.46 -13.24
C ARG A 143 -1.80 0.71 -14.57
N ALA A 144 -1.35 1.30 -15.68
CA ALA A 144 -1.37 0.64 -16.99
C ALA A 144 -0.45 -0.60 -17.05
N ALA A 145 0.70 -0.56 -16.39
CA ALA A 145 1.68 -1.66 -16.37
C ALA A 145 1.24 -2.88 -15.54
N VAL A 146 0.37 -2.71 -14.54
CA VAL A 146 -0.14 -3.82 -13.69
C VAL A 146 -1.60 -4.18 -13.93
N GLY A 147 -2.32 -3.37 -14.73
CA GLY A 147 -3.72 -3.58 -15.07
C GLY A 147 -4.66 -3.65 -13.86
N ASP A 148 -5.67 -4.51 -13.95
CA ASP A 148 -6.75 -4.66 -12.97
C ASP A 148 -6.27 -4.90 -11.53
N ALA A 149 -5.07 -5.48 -11.35
CA ALA A 149 -4.46 -5.68 -10.04
C ALA A 149 -4.29 -4.36 -9.26
N PHE A 150 -4.12 -3.23 -9.95
CA PHE A 150 -4.07 -1.91 -9.33
C PHE A 150 -5.35 -1.58 -8.58
N ASP A 151 -6.50 -1.71 -9.24
CA ASP A 151 -7.79 -1.31 -8.68
C ASP A 151 -8.35 -2.36 -7.73
N GLN A 152 -8.06 -3.64 -7.95
CA GLN A 152 -8.34 -4.71 -6.99
C GLN A 152 -7.62 -4.47 -5.66
N ALA A 153 -6.33 -4.11 -5.70
CA ALA A 153 -5.57 -3.78 -4.50
C ALA A 153 -6.09 -2.53 -3.78
N HIS A 154 -6.49 -1.49 -4.52
CA HIS A 154 -6.95 -0.21 -3.95
C HIS A 154 -8.46 -0.15 -3.63
N ALA A 155 -9.24 -1.18 -3.96
CA ALA A 155 -10.70 -1.23 -3.76
C ALA A 155 -11.15 -0.90 -2.32
N VAL A 156 -10.40 -1.32 -1.30
CA VAL A 156 -10.71 -0.99 0.10
C VAL A 156 -10.57 0.51 0.38
N LEU A 157 -9.62 1.21 -0.24
CA LEU A 157 -9.49 2.66 -0.10
C LEU A 157 -10.61 3.41 -0.81
N TYR A 158 -10.95 3.00 -2.04
CA TYR A 158 -12.07 3.58 -2.79
C TYR A 158 -13.37 3.47 -1.98
N ALA A 159 -13.69 2.29 -1.44
CA ALA A 159 -14.85 2.08 -0.58
C ALA A 159 -14.85 2.93 0.71
N LEU A 160 -13.67 3.33 1.22
CA LEU A 160 -13.54 4.19 2.40
C LEU A 160 -13.67 5.69 2.06
N ARG A 161 -13.08 6.12 0.94
CA ARG A 161 -13.25 7.46 0.36
C ARG A 161 -14.73 7.74 0.11
N ASP A 162 -15.42 6.80 -0.52
CA ASP A 162 -16.79 6.99 -0.98
C ASP A 162 -17.78 6.93 0.20
N ARG A 163 -17.52 6.08 1.20
CA ARG A 163 -18.23 6.09 2.51
C ARG A 163 -18.00 7.35 3.34
N ARG A 164 -16.93 8.11 3.12
CA ARG A 164 -16.70 9.43 3.74
C ARG A 164 -17.44 10.53 2.97
N ARG A 165 -17.40 10.49 1.64
CA ARG A 165 -18.14 11.43 0.77
C ARG A 165 -19.65 11.32 0.96
N ALA A 166 -20.20 10.12 1.14
CA ALA A 166 -21.62 9.90 1.44
C ALA A 166 -22.04 10.23 2.90
N LYS A 167 -21.25 11.03 3.63
CA LYS A 167 -21.52 11.49 5.00
C LYS A 167 -21.25 13.00 5.19
N LEU A 168 -21.13 13.72 4.08
CA LEU A 168 -20.96 15.17 3.97
C LEU A 168 -22.05 15.71 3.02
#